data_AF-A0A7I7LKV3-F1
#
_entry.id   AF-A0A7I7LKV3-F1
#
_cell.length_a   1.000
_cell.length_b   1.000
_cell.length_c   1.000
_cell.angle_alpha   90.00
_cell.angle_beta   90.00
_cell.angle_gamma   90.00
#
_symmetry.space_group_name_H-M   'P 1'
#
loop_
_entity.id
_entity.type
_entity.pdbx_description
1 polymer ?
#
loop_
_entity_poly.entity_id
_entity_poly.type
_entity_poly.pdbx_seq_one_letter_code
_entity_poly.pdbx_strand_id
1 'polypeptide(L)'
;MFGAPGAVATINYLDVNAQPQQVVDAPLPWSFTITTTEPAVLGNVVAQGNGGTIGCRITVNGEVKDERIVNTPDAYTFCLDKSG
;
A
#
# COMPACT_ATOMS: atom_id res chain seq x y z
N MET A 1 -2.43 -3.71 1.31
CA MET A 1 -3.67 -3.15 0.70
C MET A 1 -4.82 -4.10 0.94
N PHE A 2 -5.97 -3.57 1.35
CA PHE A 2 -7.19 -4.32 1.59
C PHE A 2 -8.38 -3.56 0.99
N GLY A 3 -9.46 -4.27 0.71
CA GLY A 3 -10.67 -3.70 0.12
C GLY A 3 -11.81 -4.71 0.10
N ALA A 4 -12.92 -4.33 -0.55
CA ALA A 4 -14.10 -5.18 -0.64
C ALA A 4 -13.79 -6.51 -1.37
N PRO A 5 -14.48 -7.63 -1.03
CA PRO A 5 -14.30 -8.90 -1.72
C PRO A 5 -14.51 -8.77 -3.24
N GLY A 6 -13.56 -9.29 -4.03
CA GLY A 6 -13.60 -9.24 -5.49
C GLY A 6 -13.23 -7.88 -6.10
N ALA A 7 -12.90 -6.87 -5.29
CA ALA A 7 -12.41 -5.60 -5.78
C ALA A 7 -10.96 -5.72 -6.29
N VAL A 8 -10.63 -4.84 -7.24
CA VAL A 8 -9.26 -4.65 -7.73
C VAL A 8 -8.82 -3.21 -7.50
N ALA A 9 -7.51 -2.99 -7.48
CA ALA A 9 -6.94 -1.66 -7.38
C ALA A 9 -5.72 -1.48 -8.28
N THR A 10 -5.53 -0.26 -8.77
CA THR A 10 -4.24 0.16 -9.31
C THR A 10 -3.37 0.61 -8.14
N ILE A 11 -2.22 -0.04 -7.96
CA ILE A 11 -1.30 0.16 -6.84
C ILE A 11 0.00 0.74 -7.37
N ASN A 12 0.46 1.84 -6.78
CA ASN A 12 1.76 2.43 -7.05
C ASN A 12 2.58 2.43 -5.76
N TYR A 13 3.82 1.93 -5.80
CA TYR A 13 4.69 1.86 -4.64
C TYR A 13 6.17 2.03 -5.04
N LEU A 14 7.03 2.25 -4.05
CA LEU A 14 8.49 2.20 -4.25
C LEU A 14 9.02 0.84 -3.80
N ASP A 15 9.84 0.20 -4.63
CA ASP A 15 10.51 -1.04 -4.26
C ASP A 15 11.76 -0.80 -3.38
N VAL A 16 12.50 -1.88 -3.10
CA VAL A 16 13.72 -1.85 -2.28
C VAL A 16 14.79 -0.89 -2.81
N ASN A 17 14.81 -0.60 -4.11
CA ASN A 17 15.76 0.30 -4.75
C ASN A 17 15.20 1.72 -4.92
N ALA A 18 14.10 2.04 -4.23
CA ALA A 18 13.34 3.26 -4.41
C ALA A 18 12.85 3.49 -5.86
N GLN A 19 12.66 2.42 -6.64
CA GLN A 19 12.12 2.51 -7.99
C GLN A 19 10.59 2.48 -7.97
N PRO A 20 9.91 3.39 -8.69
CA PRO A 20 8.46 3.34 -8.83
C PRO A 20 8.00 2.07 -9.54
N GLN A 21 7.09 1.36 -8.90
CA GLN A 21 6.41 0.19 -9.42
C GLN A 21 4.92 0.46 -9.53
N GLN A 22 4.30 -0.07 -10.58
CA GLN A 22 2.87 0.02 -10.80
C GLN A 22 2.30 -1.38 -11.06
N VAL A 23 1.20 -1.70 -10.37
CA VAL A 23 0.42 -2.91 -10.60
C VAL A 23 -1.01 -2.48 -10.91
N VAL A 24 -1.47 -2.79 -12.11
CA VAL A 24 -2.84 -2.51 -12.57
C VAL A 24 -3.73 -3.71 -12.28
N ASP A 25 -4.98 -3.46 -11.91
CA ASP A 25 -5.99 -4.48 -11.60
C ASP A 25 -5.53 -5.53 -10.56
N ALA A 26 -4.77 -5.10 -9.55
CA ALA A 26 -4.30 -5.97 -8.49
C ALA A 26 -5.50 -6.49 -7.66
N PRO A 27 -5.68 -7.82 -7.51
CA PRO A 27 -6.75 -8.36 -6.66
C PRO A 27 -6.50 -8.00 -5.19
N LEU A 28 -7.56 -7.62 -4.48
CA LEU A 28 -7.48 -7.32 -3.05
C LEU A 28 -7.87 -8.54 -2.19
N PRO A 29 -7.17 -8.78 -1.05
CA PRO A 29 -6.06 -7.99 -0.52
C PRO A 29 -4.75 -8.23 -1.27
N TRP A 30 -3.93 -7.18 -1.38
CA TRP A 30 -2.61 -7.21 -2.00
C TRP A 30 -1.52 -6.82 -0.99
N SER A 31 -0.36 -7.47 -1.06
CA SER A 31 0.79 -7.19 -0.19
C SER A 31 2.10 -7.27 -0.95
N PHE A 32 3.07 -6.46 -0.53
CA PHE A 32 4.45 -6.51 -0.98
C PHE A 32 5.37 -6.41 0.24
N THR A 33 6.44 -7.21 0.25
CA THR A 33 7.38 -7.29 1.36
C THR A 33 8.77 -6.90 0.86
N ILE A 34 9.36 -5.90 1.53
CA ILE A 34 10.75 -5.48 1.31
C ILE A 34 11.59 -6.07 2.43
N THR A 35 12.76 -6.61 2.10
CA THR A 35 13.79 -7.00 3.06
C THR A 35 15.09 -6.32 2.66
N THR A 36 15.65 -5.51 3.55
CA THR A 36 16.91 -4.79 3.32
C THR A 36 17.66 -4.62 4.64
N THR A 37 18.97 -4.40 4.54
CA THR A 37 19.86 -4.05 5.66
C THR A 37 20.10 -2.54 5.75
N GLU A 38 19.57 -1.75 4.81
CA GLU A 38 19.70 -0.31 4.83
C GLU A 38 18.92 0.28 6.01
N PRO A 39 19.52 1.24 6.74
CA PRO A 39 18.93 1.77 7.97
C PRO A 39 17.67 2.61 7.73
N ALA A 40 17.48 3.12 6.51
CA ALA A 40 16.34 3.95 6.15
C ALA A 40 15.70 3.44 4.87
N VAL A 41 14.40 3.11 4.94
CA VAL A 41 13.57 2.75 3.80
C VAL A 41 12.34 3.64 3.82
N LEU A 42 12.12 4.39 2.75
CA LEU A 42 10.89 5.15 2.60
C LEU A 42 9.79 4.24 2.03
N GLY A 43 8.88 3.81 2.89
CA GLY A 43 7.69 3.08 2.46
C GLY A 43 6.61 4.04 1.97
N ASN A 44 6.34 4.08 0.66
CA ASN A 44 5.17 4.77 0.13
C ASN A 44 4.35 3.81 -0.73
N VAL A 45 3.07 3.71 -0.46
CA VAL A 45 2.11 2.97 -1.29
C VAL A 45 0.83 3.77 -1.45
N VAL A 46 0.39 3.88 -2.69
CA VAL A 46 -0.85 4.53 -3.09
C VAL A 46 -1.70 3.50 -3.81
N ALA A 47 -3.01 3.53 -3.58
CA ALA A 47 -3.92 2.73 -4.35
C ALA A 47 -5.23 3.46 -4.65
N GLN A 48 -5.76 3.16 -5.83
CA GLN A 48 -7.09 3.54 -6.25
C GLN A 48 -7.88 2.27 -6.57
N GLY A 49 -8.93 2.01 -5.81
CA GLY A 49 -9.78 0.83 -5.96
C GLY A 49 -11.11 1.16 -6.64
N ASN A 50 -11.75 0.13 -7.19
CA ASN A 50 -13.09 0.22 -7.77
C ASN A 50 -14.23 -0.14 -6.79
N GLY A 51 -13.89 -0.44 -5.53
CA GLY A 51 -14.84 -0.79 -4.48
C GLY A 51 -15.20 0.40 -3.58
N GLY A 52 -16.21 0.21 -2.72
CA GLY A 52 -16.66 1.23 -1.76
C GLY A 52 -15.77 1.39 -0.52
N THR A 53 -14.78 0.50 -0.34
CA THR A 53 -13.80 0.56 0.75
C THR A 53 -12.43 0.14 0.22
N ILE A 54 -11.41 0.92 0.56
CA ILE A 54 -10.00 0.56 0.39
C ILE A 54 -9.22 0.98 1.63
N GLY A 55 -8.16 0.24 1.94
CA GLY A 55 -7.19 0.72 2.91
C GLY A 55 -5.81 0.13 2.73
N CYS A 56 -4.86 0.80 3.35
CA CYS A 56 -3.45 0.51 3.30
C CYS A 56 -2.93 0.28 4.71
N ARG A 57 -1.85 -0.50 4.81
CA ARG A 57 -1.10 -0.71 6.04
C ARG A 57 0.35 -0.93 5.66
N ILE A 58 1.26 -0.25 6.36
CA ILE A 58 2.70 -0.49 6.32
C ILE A 58 3.12 -1.01 7.70
N THR A 59 3.85 -2.12 7.71
CA THR A 59 4.46 -2.68 8.92
C THR A 59 5.96 -2.75 8.76
N VAL A 60 6.71 -2.30 9.76
CA VAL A 60 8.17 -2.41 9.83
C VAL A 60 8.53 -3.18 11.08
N ASN A 61 9.27 -4.28 10.94
CA ASN A 61 9.64 -5.17 12.05
C ASN A 61 8.44 -5.62 12.91
N GLY A 62 7.29 -5.81 12.29
CA GLY A 62 6.04 -6.21 12.96
C GLY A 62 5.23 -5.06 13.57
N GLU A 63 5.76 -3.84 13.60
CA GLU A 63 5.04 -2.66 14.07
C GLU A 63 4.31 -1.95 12.94
N VAL A 64 3.03 -1.60 13.15
CA VAL A 64 2.28 -0.77 12.20
C VAL A 64 2.82 0.66 12.24
N LYS A 65 3.36 1.14 11.11
CA LYS A 65 3.88 2.52 10.98
C LYS A 65 2.84 3.48 10.42
N ASP A 66 2.02 3.01 9.49
CA ASP A 66 0.87 3.75 8.97
C ASP A 66 -0.24 2.77 8.58
N GLU A 67 -1.48 3.14 8.88
CA GLU A 67 -2.67 2.42 8.45
C GLU A 67 -3.78 3.43 8.16
N ARG A 68 -4.42 3.29 7.00
CA ARG A 68 -5.57 4.11 6.62
C ARG A 68 -6.65 3.27 5.98
N ILE A 69 -7.89 3.64 6.25
CA ILE A 69 -9.09 3.04 5.65
C ILE A 69 -9.98 4.17 5.15
N VAL A 70 -10.40 4.08 3.91
CA VAL A 70 -11.28 5.05 3.25
C VAL A 70 -12.51 4.32 2.74
N ASN A 71 -13.69 4.88 3.03
CA ASN A 71 -14.99 4.34 2.63
C ASN A 71 -15.68 5.34 1.70
N THR A 72 -15.31 5.33 0.42
CA THR A 72 -15.92 6.18 -0.62
C THR A 72 -16.08 5.39 -1.92
N PRO A 73 -17.05 5.71 -2.77
CA PRO A 73 -17.00 5.31 -4.18
C PRO A 73 -15.68 5.80 -4.80
N ASP A 74 -15.03 4.98 -5.64
CA ASP A 74 -13.71 5.25 -6.23
C ASP A 74 -12.61 5.55 -5.20
N ALA A 75 -12.54 4.71 -4.17
CA ALA A 75 -11.70 4.96 -3.01
C ALA A 75 -10.22 5.07 -3.39
N TYR A 76 -9.64 6.23 -3.09
CA TYR A 76 -8.21 6.51 -3.16
C TYR A 76 -7.63 6.51 -1.74
N THR A 77 -6.51 5.83 -1.53
CA THR A 77 -5.80 5.84 -0.26
C THR A 77 -4.29 5.80 -0.46
N PHE A 78 -3.55 6.22 0.55
CA PHE A 78 -2.09 6.12 0.58
C PHE A 78 -1.61 5.86 1.99
N CYS A 79 -0.51 5.13 2.13
CA CYS A 79 0.23 4.97 3.37
C CYS A 79 1.67 5.39 3.12
N LEU A 80 2.24 6.10 4.10
CA LEU A 80 3.59 6.62 4.05
C LEU A 80 4.28 6.35 5.38
N ASP A 81 5.35 5.56 5.32
CA ASP A 81 6.30 5.45 6.40
C ASP A 81 7.34 6.57 6.29
N LYS A 82 7.49 7.33 7.38
CA LYS A 82 8.52 8.37 7.53
C LYS A 82 9.61 7.95 8.51
N SER A 83 9.62 6.68 8.95
CA SER A 83 10.63 6.16 9.88
C SER A 83 12.00 6.26 9.22
N GLY A 84 12.86 7.10 9.78
CA GLY A 84 14.28 7.23 9.49
C GLY A 84 15.05 7.40 10.79
#